data_AF-A0A4P7JLE0-F1
#
_entry.id   AF-A0A4P7JLE0-F1
#
_cell.length_a   1.000
_cell.length_b   1.000
_cell.length_c   1.000
_cell.angle_alpha   90.00
_cell.angle_beta   90.00
_cell.angle_gamma   90.00
#
_symmetry.space_group_name_H-M   'P 1'
#
loop_
_entity.id
_entity.type
_entity.pdbx_description
1 polymer ?
#
loop_
_entity_poly.entity_id
_entity_poly.type
_entity_poly.pdbx_seq_one_letter_code
_entity_poly.pdbx_strand_id
1 'polypeptide(L)'
;MTDIDKIALAGAKAKGKRPYFLAEKQTEQVLSVAMSLAMELNVVRERMATLECLLEQKGVLSRQEIEAFNPDKDEVAKRSIATQEYLARILRIMQQDKEEMLADDDDVETVQQKLTR
;
A
#
# COMPACT_ATOMS: atom_id res chain seq x y z
N MET A 1 12.03 12.89 23.92
CA MET A 1 10.68 12.55 23.41
C MET A 1 10.88 11.34 22.52
N THR A 2 10.30 10.20 22.88
CA THR A 2 10.40 8.95 22.13
C THR A 2 9.82 9.17 20.74
N ASP A 3 10.60 8.88 19.70
CA ASP A 3 10.18 9.03 18.32
C ASP A 3 9.07 8.00 18.05
N ILE A 4 7.86 8.48 17.80
CA ILE A 4 6.69 7.64 17.62
C ILE A 4 6.74 7.08 16.21
N ASP A 5 6.88 5.75 16.08
CA ASP A 5 6.77 5.07 14.79
C ASP A 5 5.31 5.09 14.30
N LYS A 6 4.97 6.18 13.60
CA LYS A 6 3.64 6.44 13.03
C LYS A 6 3.25 5.39 11.99
N ILE A 7 4.21 4.76 11.33
CA ILE A 7 3.96 3.75 10.29
C ILE A 7 3.52 2.44 10.95
N ALA A 8 4.18 2.04 12.05
CA ALA A 8 3.76 0.89 12.84
C ALA A 8 2.37 1.09 13.49
N LEU A 9 2.09 2.30 13.98
CA LEU A 9 0.81 2.63 14.61
C LEU A 9 -0.36 2.73 13.63
N ALA A 10 -0.14 3.24 12.41
CA ALA A 10 -1.17 3.33 11.39
C ALA A 10 -1.65 1.95 10.91
N GLY A 11 -0.80 0.92 11.01
CA GLY A 11 -1.13 -0.47 10.68
C GLY A 11 -1.62 -1.33 11.84
N ALA A 12 -1.76 -0.77 13.05
CA ALA A 12 -2.10 -1.56 14.23
C ALA A 12 -3.53 -2.10 14.15
N LYS A 13 -3.68 -3.42 14.32
CA LYS A 13 -4.97 -4.12 14.39
C LYS A 13 -5.82 -3.52 15.51
N ALA A 14 -7.05 -3.12 15.20
CA ALA A 14 -8.02 -2.72 16.23
C ALA A 14 -8.27 -3.90 17.19
N LYS A 15 -8.55 -3.62 18.47
CA LYS A 15 -8.70 -4.64 19.54
C LYS A 15 -9.93 -5.57 19.39
N GLY A 16 -10.59 -5.61 18.24
CA GLY A 16 -11.75 -6.46 17.94
C GLY A 16 -11.57 -7.29 16.67
N LYS A 17 -12.32 -8.39 16.54
CA LYS A 17 -12.37 -9.17 15.30
C LYS A 17 -12.95 -8.31 14.17
N ARG A 18 -12.23 -8.21 13.04
CA ARG A 18 -12.72 -7.58 11.83
C ARG A 18 -13.86 -8.43 11.27
N PRO A 19 -15.09 -7.89 11.11
CA PRO A 19 -16.17 -8.64 10.48
C PRO A 19 -15.87 -8.82 8.99
N TYR A 20 -16.14 -10.01 8.46
CA TYR A 20 -16.12 -10.33 7.04
C TYR A 20 -17.54 -10.70 6.62
N PHE A 21 -17.96 -10.20 5.46
CA PHE A 21 -19.31 -10.30 4.92
C PHE A 21 -19.37 -11.18 3.65
N LEU A 22 -18.25 -11.41 2.97
CA LEU A 22 -18.21 -12.32 1.82
C LEU A 22 -18.07 -13.78 2.25
N ALA A 23 -18.48 -14.70 1.36
CA ALA A 23 -18.44 -16.14 1.59
C ALA A 23 -17.02 -16.65 1.91
N GLU A 24 -15.99 -16.05 1.28
CA GLU A 24 -14.60 -16.35 1.57
C GLU A 24 -13.86 -15.08 1.99
N LYS A 25 -13.20 -15.14 3.16
CA LYS A 25 -12.34 -14.07 3.72
C LYS A 25 -11.33 -13.54 2.70
N GLN A 26 -10.72 -14.44 1.94
CA GLN A 26 -9.69 -14.12 0.95
C GLN A 26 -10.23 -13.20 -0.16
N THR A 27 -11.48 -13.41 -0.57
CA THR A 27 -12.14 -12.57 -1.59
C THR A 27 -12.33 -11.14 -1.08
N GLU A 28 -12.72 -10.98 0.18
CA GLU A 28 -12.93 -9.65 0.77
C GLU A 28 -11.62 -8.90 1.01
N GLN A 29 -10.57 -9.62 1.39
CA GLN A 29 -9.22 -9.07 1.52
C GLN A 29 -8.71 -8.55 0.16
N VAL A 30 -8.83 -9.36 -0.90
CA VAL A 30 -8.43 -8.94 -2.25
C VAL A 30 -9.26 -7.75 -2.74
N LEU A 31 -10.57 -7.76 -2.51
CA LEU A 31 -11.44 -6.63 -2.87
C LEU A 31 -11.05 -5.35 -2.12
N SER A 32 -10.77 -5.44 -0.81
CA SER A 32 -10.32 -4.31 -0.01
C SER A 32 -9.00 -3.74 -0.53
N VAL A 33 -8.03 -4.60 -0.87
CA VAL A 33 -6.76 -4.18 -1.47
C VAL A 33 -7.00 -3.50 -2.83
N ALA A 34 -7.77 -4.13 -3.70
CA ALA A 34 -8.04 -3.62 -5.04
C ALA A 34 -8.71 -2.23 -5.00
N MET A 35 -9.68 -2.04 -4.10
CA MET A 35 -10.34 -0.73 -3.93
C MET A 35 -9.38 0.33 -3.39
N SER A 36 -8.57 0.01 -2.37
CA SER A 36 -7.54 0.93 -1.87
C SER A 36 -6.57 1.36 -2.97
N LEU A 37 -6.07 0.41 -3.77
CA LEU A 37 -5.17 0.72 -4.88
C LEU A 37 -5.84 1.53 -5.98
N ALA A 38 -7.09 1.23 -6.32
CA ALA A 38 -7.84 1.99 -7.31
C ALA A 38 -8.00 3.45 -6.89
N MET A 39 -8.30 3.69 -5.61
CA MET A 39 -8.43 5.05 -5.06
C MET A 39 -7.09 5.79 -5.06
N GLU A 40 -6.01 5.18 -4.57
CA GLU A 40 -4.68 5.81 -4.57
C GLU A 40 -4.19 6.09 -5.99
N LEU A 41 -4.39 5.15 -6.92
CA LEU A 41 -4.03 5.33 -8.33
C LEU A 41 -4.81 6.48 -8.95
N ASN A 42 -6.11 6.60 -8.67
CA ASN A 42 -6.92 7.69 -9.21
C ASN A 42 -6.41 9.06 -8.72
N VAL A 43 -6.13 9.20 -7.42
CA VAL A 43 -5.57 10.43 -6.83
C VAL A 43 -4.22 10.80 -7.45
N VAL A 44 -3.35 9.81 -7.67
CA VAL A 44 -2.05 10.02 -8.32
C VAL A 44 -2.23 10.47 -9.77
N ARG A 45 -3.13 9.82 -10.53
CA ARG A 45 -3.43 10.21 -11.92
C ARG A 45 -3.98 11.63 -12.03
N GLU A 46 -4.90 12.01 -11.16
CA GLU A 46 -5.45 13.37 -11.11
C GLU A 46 -4.38 14.42 -10.79
N ARG A 47 -3.52 14.11 -9.82
CA ARG A 47 -2.40 14.99 -9.46
C ARG A 47 -1.40 15.14 -10.62
N MET A 48 -1.05 14.05 -11.30
CA MET A 48 -0.17 14.08 -12.48
C MET A 48 -0.78 14.91 -13.61
N ALA A 49 -2.05 14.69 -13.95
CA ALA A 49 -2.74 15.49 -14.98
C ALA A 49 -2.78 16.99 -14.63
N THR A 50 -2.95 17.32 -13.34
CA THR A 50 -2.89 18.71 -12.87
C THR A 50 -1.49 19.30 -13.05
N LEU A 51 -0.43 18.54 -12.73
CA LEU A 51 0.95 18.98 -12.94
C LEU A 51 1.25 19.21 -14.42
N GLU A 52 0.86 18.28 -15.30
CA GLU A 52 1.02 18.41 -16.76
C GLU A 52 0.33 19.67 -17.29
N CYS A 53 -0.93 19.89 -16.90
CA CYS A 53 -1.70 21.06 -17.31
C CYS A 53 -1.04 22.37 -16.83
N LEU A 54 -0.60 22.44 -15.58
CA LEU A 54 0.04 23.64 -15.04
C LEU A 54 1.41 23.91 -15.66
N LEU A 55 2.19 22.88 -15.99
CA LEU A 55 3.49 23.02 -16.65
C LEU A 55 3.34 23.49 -18.09
N GLU A 56 2.33 22.96 -18.80
CA GLU A 56 1.99 23.36 -20.17
C GLU A 56 1.47 24.80 -20.21
N GLN A 57 0.58 25.19 -19.29
CA GLN A 57 0.09 26.58 -19.17
C GLN A 57 1.21 27.58 -18.88
N LYS A 58 2.24 27.16 -18.14
CA LYS A 58 3.42 27.99 -17.84
C LYS A 58 4.48 27.96 -18.94
N GLY A 59 4.27 27.18 -20.01
CA GLY A 59 5.23 27.02 -21.12
C GLY A 59 6.54 26.36 -20.71
N VAL A 60 6.54 25.56 -19.63
CA VAL A 60 7.75 24.90 -19.10
C VAL A 60 8.02 23.59 -19.84
N LEU A 61 6.98 22.79 -20.04
CA LEU A 61 7.02 21.47 -20.67
C LEU A 61 5.69 21.25 -21.40
N SER A 62 5.74 20.67 -22.59
CA SER A 62 4.58 20.22 -23.35
C SER A 62 4.26 18.76 -23.06
N ARG A 63 3.01 18.35 -23.29
CA ARG A 63 2.63 16.93 -23.17
C ARG A 63 3.41 16.03 -24.13
N GLN A 64 3.76 16.53 -25.32
CA GLN A 64 4.57 15.77 -26.28
C GLN A 64 5.97 15.49 -25.76
N GLU A 65 6.60 16.44 -25.06
CA GLU A 65 7.91 16.22 -24.45
C GLU A 65 7.85 15.16 -23.34
N ILE A 66 6.73 15.07 -22.62
CA ILE A 66 6.50 14.04 -21.59
C ILE A 66 6.31 12.67 -22.24
N GLU A 67 5.47 12.55 -23.26
CA GLU A 67 5.22 11.29 -23.98
C GLU A 67 6.45 10.78 -24.75
N ALA A 68 7.27 11.69 -25.26
CA ALA A 68 8.52 11.37 -25.95
C ALA A 68 9.71 11.17 -24.99
N PHE A 69 9.55 11.40 -23.69
CA PHE A 69 10.64 11.32 -22.73
C PHE A 69 11.14 9.89 -22.61
N ASN A 70 12.41 9.69 -22.97
CA ASN A 70 13.09 8.43 -22.77
C ASN A 70 14.05 8.55 -21.57
N PRO A 71 13.77 7.87 -20.44
CA PRO A 71 14.63 7.94 -19.27
C PRO A 71 16.01 7.35 -19.58
N ASP A 72 17.05 7.95 -19.01
CA ASP A 72 18.39 7.39 -19.05
C ASP A 72 18.53 6.19 -18.08
N LYS A 73 19.69 5.55 -18.10
CA LYS A 73 19.95 4.35 -17.29
C LYS A 73 19.81 4.62 -15.78
N ASP A 74 20.17 5.80 -15.32
CA ASP A 74 20.17 6.15 -13.90
C ASP A 74 18.73 6.43 -13.42
N GLU A 75 17.93 7.10 -14.24
CA GLU A 75 16.49 7.31 -13.98
C GLU A 75 15.70 6.00 -14.01
N VAL A 76 16.02 5.09 -14.93
CA VAL A 76 15.44 3.74 -14.94
C VAL A 76 15.78 2.98 -13.64
N ALA A 77 17.04 3.04 -13.19
CA ALA A 77 17.46 2.37 -11.96
C ALA A 77 16.70 2.92 -10.73
N LYS A 78 16.57 4.24 -10.61
CA LYS A 78 15.79 4.89 -9.53
C LYS A 78 14.33 4.46 -9.56
N ARG A 79 13.70 4.45 -10.73
CA ARG A 79 12.29 4.01 -10.90
C ARG A 79 12.11 2.54 -10.58
N SER A 80 13.10 1.70 -10.90
CA SER A 80 13.08 0.27 -10.56
C SER A 80 13.06 0.07 -9.04
N ILE A 81 13.91 0.79 -8.30
CA ILE A 81 13.94 0.74 -6.83
C ILE A 81 12.59 1.21 -6.26
N ALA A 82 12.07 2.34 -6.73
CA ALA A 82 10.77 2.84 -6.29
C ALA A 82 9.61 1.86 -6.60
N THR A 83 9.68 1.16 -7.72
CA THR A 83 8.71 0.12 -8.10
C THR A 83 8.79 -1.09 -7.16
N GLN A 84 10.01 -1.52 -6.81
CA GLN A 84 10.21 -2.60 -5.85
C GLN A 84 9.66 -2.24 -4.46
N GLU A 85 9.90 -1.01 -3.99
CA GLU A 85 9.33 -0.51 -2.73
C GLU A 85 7.80 -0.46 -2.77
N TYR A 86 7.22 -0.01 -3.89
CA TYR A 86 5.78 0.03 -4.08
C TYR A 86 5.17 -1.38 -4.06
N LEU A 87 5.77 -2.33 -4.78
CA LEU A 87 5.34 -3.72 -4.78
C LEU A 87 5.43 -4.35 -3.38
N ALA A 88 6.48 -4.06 -2.62
CA ALA A 88 6.61 -4.53 -1.24
C ALA A 88 5.48 -4.00 -0.33
N ARG A 89 5.05 -2.74 -0.53
CA ARG A 89 3.92 -2.17 0.22
C ARG A 89 2.58 -2.84 -0.14
N ILE A 90 2.34 -3.11 -1.43
CA ILE A 90 1.12 -3.77 -1.89
C ILE A 90 1.05 -5.22 -1.39
N LEU A 91 2.17 -5.94 -1.50
CA LEU A 91 2.24 -7.37 -1.18
C LEU A 91 2.38 -7.65 0.32
N ARG A 92 2.36 -6.61 1.17
CA ARG A 92 2.53 -6.74 2.62
C ARG A 92 1.54 -7.71 3.26
N ILE A 93 0.30 -7.79 2.78
CA ILE A 93 -0.70 -8.72 3.32
C ILE A 93 -0.27 -10.18 3.10
N MET A 94 0.29 -10.52 1.94
CA MET A 94 0.82 -11.87 1.69
C MET A 94 2.08 -12.16 2.53
N GLN A 95 2.88 -11.13 2.80
CA GLN A 95 4.04 -11.23 3.68
C GLN A 95 3.60 -11.55 5.12
N GLN A 96 2.56 -10.87 5.60
CA GLN A 96 1.97 -11.10 6.93
C GLN A 96 1.36 -12.49 7.06
N ASP A 97 0.64 -12.97 6.03
CA ASP A 97 0.10 -14.32 6.00
C ASP A 97 1.23 -15.38 6.08
N LYS A 98 2.37 -15.14 5.41
CA LYS A 98 3.56 -16.01 5.50
C LYS A 98 4.21 -15.98 6.88
N GLU A 99 4.29 -14.82 7.51
CA GLU A 99 4.81 -14.66 8.88
C GLU A 99 3.90 -15.33 9.92
N GLU A 100 2.58 -15.23 9.77
CA GLU A 100 1.59 -15.91 10.62
C GLU A 100 1.66 -17.44 10.47
N MET A 101 1.94 -17.97 9.28
CA MET A 101 2.20 -19.40 9.08
C MET A 101 3.50 -19.88 9.74
N LEU A 102 4.45 -18.98 9.99
CA LEU A 102 5.76 -19.29 10.56
C LEU A 102 5.86 -18.97 12.06
N ALA A 103 4.95 -18.16 12.59
CA ALA A 103 4.91 -17.76 13.99
C ALA A 103 4.15 -18.80 14.83
N ASP A 104 4.75 -19.21 15.95
CA ASP A 104 4.18 -20.16 16.94
C ASP A 104 3.52 -19.42 18.11
N ASP A 105 2.85 -18.29 17.84
CA ASP A 105 2.22 -17.45 18.85
C ASP A 105 0.68 -17.65 18.89
N ASP A 106 0.13 -17.76 20.09
CA ASP A 106 -1.32 -17.88 20.30
C ASP A 106 -2.05 -16.55 20.01
N ASP A 107 -3.17 -16.59 19.27
CA ASP A 107 -4.04 -15.42 19.05
C ASP A 107 -4.65 -14.89 20.39
N VAL A 108 -5.01 -13.61 20.41
CA VAL A 108 -5.52 -12.90 21.61
C VAL A 108 -6.75 -13.57 22.21
N GLU A 109 -7.62 -14.15 21.38
CA GLU A 109 -8.79 -14.91 21.85
C GLU A 109 -8.38 -16.19 22.58
N THR A 110 -7.37 -16.89 22.07
CA THR A 110 -6.77 -18.08 22.70
C THR A 110 -6.10 -17.71 24.03
N VAL A 111 -5.43 -16.56 24.09
CA VAL A 111 -4.84 -16.03 25.33
C VAL A 111 -5.93 -15.64 26.34
N GLN A 112 -7.01 -14.98 25.90
CA GLN A 112 -8.15 -14.65 26.77
C GLN A 112 -8.85 -15.90 27.33
N GLN A 113 -9.05 -16.93 26.52
CA GLN A 113 -9.62 -18.19 26.97
C GLN A 113 -8.73 -18.91 28.00
N LYS A 114 -7.40 -18.86 27.82
CA LYS A 114 -6.44 -19.40 28.81
C LYS A 114 -6.46 -18.64 30.14
N LEU A 115 -6.67 -17.32 30.11
CA LEU A 115 -6.68 -16.47 31.31
C LEU A 115 -8.02 -16.44 32.06
N THR A 116 -9.11 -16.84 31.41
CA THR A 116 -10.46 -16.85 32.01
C THR A 116 -10.84 -18.23 32.57
N ARG A 117 -9.91 -19.18 32.62
CA ARG A 117 -10.09 -20.54 33.14
C ARG A 117 -9.45 -20.72 34.51
#